data_AF-D8JQ50-F1
#
_entry.id   AF-D8JQ50-F1
#
_cell.length_a   1.000
_cell.length_b   1.000
_cell.length_c   1.000
_cell.angle_alpha   90.00
_cell.angle_beta   90.00
_cell.angle_gamma   90.00
#
_symmetry.space_group_name_H-M   'P 1'
#
loop_
_entity.id
_entity.type
_entity.pdbx_description
1 polymer ?
#
loop_
_entity_poly.entity_id
_entity_poly.type
_entity_poly.pdbx_seq_one_letter_code
_entity_poly.pdbx_strand_id
1 'polypeptide(L)'
;MSTSLKGRALAIIAGCAFAAGGLTILLDKDLTRPLEWASSQWLTILTVFGTIAAGHLMVDAARARHLFATLGFLVLFLSGTGLVVYSSVGRQVETAGTTTLSVEDNNTKIADKTEDLKAARARRDYADRAADREMTGQRCGQRCKDWKQNSKDITVVILQLEAEIAALGPQKPVNAKAEAMADIVRLFPVPASKPQIVAVLTLLVPFLTTLFFEVGAIVSLGFAFRQSKRPVLVAANDQLPSQIKSFASVADTLQTSFPSSVELPEPPEPPKGKRRKPFPKEVIDFRNHPVVKALRGNGGSVTSHRQLAELLGIDEGAATRRRQEVEDLLEVTRHGKQLRIALRA
;
A
#
# COMPACT_ATOMS: atom_id res chain seq x y z
N MET A 1 -15.25 1.26 20.83
CA MET A 1 -16.55 1.64 20.24
C MET A 1 -17.07 0.49 19.38
N SER A 2 -18.24 -0.07 19.69
CA SER A 2 -18.90 -1.03 18.79
C SER A 2 -19.69 -0.26 17.73
N THR A 3 -19.25 -0.35 16.47
CA THR A 3 -19.99 0.22 15.33
C THR A 3 -21.29 -0.56 15.10
N SER A 4 -22.42 0.12 15.00
CA SER A 4 -23.73 -0.45 14.61
C SER A 4 -23.66 -1.09 13.21
N LEU A 5 -24.50 -2.12 12.96
CA LEU A 5 -24.61 -2.81 11.66
C LEU A 5 -24.85 -1.83 10.51
N LYS A 6 -25.69 -0.80 10.72
CA LYS A 6 -25.97 0.28 9.76
C LYS A 6 -24.72 1.12 9.47
N GLY A 7 -23.94 1.43 10.50
CA GLY A 7 -22.70 2.18 10.37
C GLY A 7 -21.63 1.41 9.58
N ARG A 8 -21.54 0.09 9.76
CA ARG A 8 -20.64 -0.76 8.96
C ARG A 8 -21.06 -0.82 7.50
N ALA A 9 -22.35 -0.99 7.22
CA ALA A 9 -22.86 -1.01 5.86
C ALA A 9 -22.58 0.31 5.12
N LEU A 10 -22.82 1.45 5.78
CA LEU A 10 -22.54 2.77 5.20
C LEU A 10 -21.04 2.97 4.95
N ALA A 11 -20.18 2.55 5.88
CA ALA A 11 -18.73 2.62 5.70
C ALA A 11 -18.24 1.74 4.53
N ILE A 12 -18.81 0.56 4.33
CA ILE A 12 -18.49 -0.31 3.18
C ILE A 12 -18.90 0.38 1.88
N ILE A 13 -20.13 0.89 1.80
CA ILE A 13 -20.63 1.58 0.60
C ILE A 13 -19.76 2.80 0.28
N ALA A 14 -19.43 3.61 1.28
CA ALA A 14 -18.54 4.76 1.12
C ALA A 14 -17.15 4.33 0.65
N GLY A 15 -16.56 3.29 1.26
CA GLY A 15 -15.26 2.75 0.86
C GLY A 15 -15.25 2.26 -0.59
N CYS A 16 -16.27 1.52 -1.01
CA CYS A 16 -16.41 1.08 -2.39
C CYS A 16 -16.57 2.26 -3.36
N ALA A 17 -17.36 3.27 -3.00
CA ALA A 17 -17.55 4.46 -3.82
C ALA A 17 -16.26 5.26 -4.01
N PHE A 18 -15.49 5.47 -2.94
CA PHE A 18 -14.19 6.17 -3.02
C PHE A 18 -13.14 5.36 -3.79
N ALA A 19 -13.09 4.04 -3.60
CA ALA A 19 -12.18 3.18 -4.35
C ALA A 19 -12.52 3.16 -5.86
N ALA A 20 -13.81 3.07 -6.20
CA ALA A 20 -14.28 3.14 -7.58
C ALA A 20 -13.98 4.51 -8.21
N GLY A 21 -14.26 5.61 -7.50
CA GLY A 21 -13.92 6.96 -7.95
C GLY A 21 -12.41 7.13 -8.20
N GLY A 22 -11.57 6.65 -7.28
CA GLY A 22 -10.12 6.67 -7.47
C GLY A 22 -9.67 5.87 -8.70
N LEU A 23 -10.24 4.67 -8.90
CA LEU A 23 -9.95 3.85 -10.08
C LEU A 23 -10.42 4.50 -11.39
N THR A 24 -11.56 5.22 -11.39
CA THR A 24 -12.00 5.97 -12.58
C THR A 24 -11.02 7.07 -12.96
N ILE A 25 -10.40 7.76 -11.99
CA ILE A 25 -9.39 8.78 -12.28
C ILE A 25 -8.11 8.16 -12.83
N LEU A 26 -7.71 7.00 -12.30
CA LEU A 26 -6.47 6.32 -12.68
C LEU A 26 -6.56 5.62 -14.04
N LEU A 27 -7.69 4.95 -14.30
CA LEU A 27 -7.87 4.09 -15.47
C LEU A 27 -8.71 4.74 -16.57
N ASP A 28 -9.49 5.78 -16.26
CA ASP A 28 -10.37 6.50 -17.21
C ASP A 28 -11.20 5.52 -18.07
N LYS A 29 -11.19 5.66 -19.39
CA LYS A 29 -11.94 4.83 -20.34
C LYS A 29 -11.52 3.36 -20.29
N ASP A 30 -10.28 3.07 -19.92
CA ASP A 30 -9.76 1.70 -19.87
C ASP A 30 -10.49 0.88 -18.81
N LEU A 31 -11.05 1.51 -17.76
CA LEU A 31 -11.80 0.81 -16.71
C LEU A 31 -12.99 0.00 -17.27
N THR A 32 -13.61 0.48 -18.36
CA THR A 32 -14.80 -0.13 -18.95
C THR A 32 -14.52 -1.25 -19.94
N ARG A 33 -13.23 -1.51 -20.26
CA ARG A 33 -12.80 -2.49 -21.26
C ARG A 33 -11.83 -3.52 -20.67
N PRO A 34 -12.29 -4.40 -19.77
CA PRO A 34 -11.41 -5.35 -19.06
C PRO A 34 -10.68 -6.36 -19.96
N LEU A 35 -11.19 -6.59 -21.17
CA LEU A 35 -10.57 -7.48 -22.16
C LEU A 35 -9.32 -6.86 -22.83
N GLU A 36 -9.16 -5.54 -22.77
CA GLU A 36 -8.03 -4.81 -23.37
C GLU A 36 -6.98 -4.39 -22.34
N TRP A 37 -7.11 -4.86 -21.09
CA TRP A 37 -6.20 -4.47 -20.01
C TRP A 37 -4.80 -5.01 -20.25
N ALA A 38 -3.84 -4.08 -20.32
CA ALA A 38 -2.43 -4.41 -20.23
C ALA A 38 -2.00 -4.59 -18.77
N SER A 39 -0.77 -5.05 -18.56
CA SER A 39 -0.17 -5.29 -17.24
C SER A 39 -0.25 -4.04 -16.33
N SER A 40 -0.12 -2.84 -16.91
CA SER A 40 -0.20 -1.55 -16.20
C SER A 40 -1.52 -1.31 -15.47
N GLN A 41 -2.65 -1.70 -16.06
CA GLN A 41 -3.97 -1.52 -15.47
C GLN A 41 -4.11 -2.43 -14.24
N TRP A 42 -3.65 -3.67 -14.36
CA TRP A 42 -3.68 -4.63 -13.26
C TRP A 42 -2.77 -4.21 -12.10
N LEU A 43 -1.55 -3.77 -12.39
CA LEU A 43 -0.62 -3.24 -11.38
C LEU A 43 -1.20 -2.04 -10.64
N THR A 44 -1.93 -1.16 -11.33
CA THR A 44 -2.59 -0.01 -10.70
C THR A 44 -3.69 -0.45 -9.73
N ILE A 45 -4.55 -1.39 -10.15
CA ILE A 45 -5.61 -1.96 -9.30
C ILE A 45 -5.00 -2.63 -8.06
N LEU A 46 -3.97 -3.45 -8.25
CA LEU A 46 -3.28 -4.14 -7.17
C LEU A 46 -2.57 -3.16 -6.23
N THR A 47 -2.02 -2.05 -6.75
CA THR A 47 -1.39 -1.01 -5.92
C THR A 47 -2.42 -0.31 -5.05
N VAL A 48 -3.58 0.07 -5.60
CA VAL A 48 -4.68 0.67 -4.83
C VAL A 48 -5.16 -0.30 -3.75
N PHE A 49 -5.42 -1.55 -4.12
CA PHE A 49 -5.85 -2.58 -3.18
C PHE A 49 -4.82 -2.80 -2.07
N GLY A 50 -3.55 -2.98 -2.43
CA GLY A 50 -2.44 -3.18 -1.50
C GLY A 50 -2.27 -1.99 -0.56
N THR A 51 -2.47 -0.76 -1.03
CA THR A 51 -2.38 0.46 -0.21
C THR A 51 -3.49 0.49 0.84
N ILE A 52 -4.74 0.22 0.43
CA ILE A 52 -5.88 0.14 1.35
C ILE A 52 -5.65 -0.97 2.38
N ALA A 53 -5.25 -2.16 1.93
CA ALA A 53 -4.97 -3.30 2.79
C ALA A 53 -3.84 -2.98 3.79
N ALA A 54 -2.74 -2.37 3.34
CA ALA A 54 -1.64 -1.96 4.21
C ALA A 54 -2.09 -0.96 5.29
N GLY A 55 -2.93 0.01 4.95
CA GLY A 55 -3.50 0.95 5.93
C GLY A 55 -4.31 0.25 7.03
N HIS A 56 -5.14 -0.73 6.66
CA HIS A 56 -5.89 -1.54 7.62
C HIS A 56 -4.98 -2.46 8.45
N LEU A 57 -4.07 -3.18 7.80
CA LEU A 57 -3.14 -4.12 8.45
C LEU A 57 -2.15 -3.41 9.39
N MET A 58 -1.78 -2.15 9.10
CA MET A 58 -0.97 -1.34 10.00
C MET A 58 -1.62 -1.19 11.38
N VAL A 59 -2.94 -0.93 11.42
CA VAL A 59 -3.69 -0.76 12.66
C VAL A 59 -3.76 -2.07 13.43
N ASP A 60 -4.00 -3.18 12.75
CA ASP A 60 -4.07 -4.50 13.38
C ASP A 60 -2.70 -4.98 13.87
N ALA A 61 -1.64 -4.71 13.10
CA ALA A 61 -0.26 -4.94 13.52
C ALA A 61 0.12 -4.10 14.75
N ALA A 62 -0.31 -2.83 14.80
CA ALA A 62 -0.08 -1.95 15.95
C ALA A 62 -0.80 -2.46 17.20
N ARG A 63 -2.05 -2.94 17.07
CA ARG A 63 -2.81 -3.58 18.15
C ARG A 63 -2.14 -4.87 18.63
N ALA A 64 -1.57 -5.65 17.71
CA ALA A 64 -0.78 -6.84 18.00
C ALA A 64 0.61 -6.53 18.58
N ARG A 65 0.95 -5.24 18.80
CA ARG A 65 2.26 -4.75 19.28
C ARG A 65 3.44 -5.20 18.41
N HIS A 66 3.23 -5.36 17.11
CA HIS A 66 4.25 -5.82 16.19
C HIS A 66 4.93 -4.66 15.46
N LEU A 67 5.87 -4.00 16.15
CA LEU A 67 6.51 -2.77 15.66
C LEU A 67 7.08 -2.87 14.24
N PHE A 68 7.77 -3.96 13.91
CA PHE A 68 8.34 -4.15 12.57
C PHE A 68 7.28 -4.28 11.46
N ALA A 69 6.14 -4.90 11.76
CA ALA A 69 5.08 -5.08 10.77
C ALA A 69 4.28 -3.78 10.64
N THR A 70 4.03 -3.08 11.74
CA THR A 70 3.46 -1.73 11.74
C THR A 70 4.31 -0.78 10.89
N LEU A 71 5.64 -0.79 11.07
CA LEU A 71 6.54 0.03 10.26
C LEU A 71 6.50 -0.37 8.79
N GLY A 72 6.54 -1.67 8.48
CA GLY A 72 6.45 -2.18 7.11
C GLY A 72 5.15 -1.75 6.42
N PHE A 73 4.00 -1.94 7.09
CA PHE A 73 2.70 -1.50 6.56
C PHE A 73 2.57 0.02 6.47
N LEU A 74 3.19 0.78 7.37
CA LEU A 74 3.27 2.25 7.26
C LEU A 74 4.03 2.67 5.99
N VAL A 75 5.21 2.09 5.75
CA VAL A 75 6.02 2.38 4.56
C VAL A 75 5.25 2.00 3.29
N LEU A 76 4.57 0.85 3.27
CA LEU A 76 3.70 0.44 2.16
C LEU A 76 2.55 1.41 1.95
N PHE A 77 1.85 1.80 3.02
CA PHE A 77 0.76 2.76 2.93
C PHE A 77 1.22 4.12 2.35
N LEU A 78 2.35 4.65 2.81
CA LEU A 78 2.89 5.93 2.34
C LEU A 78 3.37 5.85 0.88
N SER A 79 4.14 4.80 0.54
CA SER A 79 4.66 4.61 -0.82
C SER A 79 3.54 4.33 -1.83
N GLY A 80 2.58 3.47 -1.49
CA GLY A 80 1.41 3.19 -2.30
C GLY A 80 0.54 4.44 -2.52
N THR A 81 0.33 5.25 -1.48
CA THR A 81 -0.36 6.55 -1.61
C THR A 81 0.39 7.47 -2.58
N GLY A 82 1.73 7.57 -2.46
CA GLY A 82 2.56 8.35 -3.36
C GLY A 82 2.46 7.88 -4.83
N LEU A 83 2.48 6.56 -5.07
CA LEU A 83 2.33 5.97 -6.40
C LEU A 83 0.94 6.24 -7.01
N VAL A 84 -0.11 6.16 -6.20
CA VAL A 84 -1.49 6.47 -6.61
C VAL A 84 -1.62 7.95 -6.98
N VAL A 85 -1.10 8.86 -6.14
CA VAL A 85 -1.13 10.30 -6.43
C VAL A 85 -0.32 10.62 -7.69
N TYR A 86 0.89 10.08 -7.82
CA TYR A 86 1.72 10.26 -9.01
C TYR A 86 0.99 9.80 -10.27
N SER A 87 0.33 8.65 -10.21
CA SER A 87 -0.47 8.10 -11.32
C SER A 87 -1.72 8.91 -11.64
N SER A 88 -2.40 9.42 -10.64
CA SER A 88 -3.55 10.31 -10.80
C SER A 88 -3.15 11.62 -11.48
N VAL A 89 -2.08 12.28 -11.02
CA VAL A 89 -1.60 13.54 -11.60
C VAL A 89 -1.20 13.33 -13.06
N GLY A 90 -0.45 12.26 -13.37
CA GLY A 90 -0.09 11.92 -14.74
C GLY A 90 -1.29 11.77 -15.67
N ARG A 91 -2.31 11.04 -15.21
CA ARG A 91 -3.50 10.78 -16.03
C ARG A 91 -4.34 12.03 -16.27
N GLN A 92 -4.44 12.92 -15.29
CA GLN A 92 -5.11 14.21 -15.44
C GLN A 92 -4.38 15.12 -16.43
N VAL A 93 -3.05 15.06 -16.47
CA VAL A 93 -2.23 15.83 -17.43
C VAL A 93 -2.30 15.23 -18.84
N GLU A 94 -2.33 13.89 -18.96
CA GLU A 94 -2.52 13.21 -20.25
C GLU A 94 -3.90 13.49 -20.85
N THR A 95 -4.96 13.51 -20.03
CA THR A 95 -6.32 13.83 -20.50
C THR A 95 -6.51 15.31 -20.82
N ALA A 96 -5.76 16.20 -20.17
CA ALA A 96 -5.72 17.62 -20.48
C ALA A 96 -4.71 18.00 -21.60
N GLY A 97 -3.89 17.06 -22.06
CA GLY A 97 -2.75 17.28 -22.95
C GLY A 97 -2.65 16.32 -24.14
N THR A 98 -1.64 16.52 -24.99
CA THR A 98 -1.35 15.66 -26.16
C THR A 98 -0.48 14.48 -25.70
N THR A 99 -0.71 13.27 -26.24
CA THR A 99 -0.02 12.03 -25.82
C THR A 99 1.50 12.15 -25.92
N THR A 100 2.24 11.51 -25.01
CA THR A 100 3.71 11.62 -24.88
C THR A 100 4.47 11.32 -26.18
N LEU A 101 4.03 10.32 -26.94
CA LEU A 101 4.61 9.99 -28.26
C LEU A 101 4.49 11.16 -29.26
N SER A 102 3.34 11.84 -29.27
CA SER A 102 3.14 13.03 -30.11
C SER A 102 3.97 14.22 -29.64
N VAL A 103 4.38 14.26 -28.38
CA VAL A 103 5.20 15.33 -27.81
C VAL A 103 6.66 15.12 -28.20
N GLU A 104 7.18 13.90 -28.08
CA GLU A 104 8.56 13.59 -28.48
C GLU A 104 8.77 13.83 -29.97
N ASP A 105 7.88 13.31 -30.83
CA ASP A 105 7.92 13.53 -32.27
C ASP A 105 7.79 15.00 -32.68
N ASN A 106 7.03 15.81 -31.94
CA ASN A 106 6.95 17.24 -32.22
C ASN A 106 8.20 17.98 -31.74
N ASN A 107 8.77 17.61 -30.60
CA ASN A 107 9.99 18.21 -30.09
C ASN A 107 11.20 17.90 -30.97
N THR A 108 11.32 16.67 -31.48
CA THR A 108 12.36 16.30 -32.45
C THR A 108 12.21 17.12 -33.72
N LYS A 109 11.00 17.23 -34.28
CA LYS A 109 10.73 18.11 -35.44
C LYS A 109 11.09 19.56 -35.18
N ILE A 110 10.81 20.10 -33.98
CA ILE A 110 11.21 21.45 -33.60
C ILE A 110 12.74 21.56 -33.55
N ALA A 111 13.43 20.58 -32.97
CA ALA A 111 14.90 20.56 -32.90
C ALA A 111 15.53 20.50 -34.29
N ASP A 112 15.10 19.57 -35.14
CA ASP A 112 15.58 19.40 -36.51
C ASP A 112 15.38 20.69 -37.34
N LYS A 113 14.17 21.28 -37.27
CA LYS A 113 13.90 22.54 -37.98
C LYS A 113 14.68 23.72 -37.44
N THR A 114 14.96 23.74 -36.14
CA THR A 114 15.80 24.78 -35.53
C THR A 114 17.26 24.65 -36.01
N GLU A 115 17.75 23.43 -36.19
CA GLU A 115 19.06 23.16 -36.79
C GLU A 115 19.10 23.58 -38.27
N ASP A 116 18.08 23.23 -39.05
CA ASP A 116 17.95 23.64 -40.45
C ASP A 116 17.90 25.16 -40.59
N LEU A 117 17.17 25.85 -39.70
CA LEU A 117 17.08 27.31 -39.68
C LEU A 117 18.46 27.92 -39.39
N LYS A 118 19.22 27.36 -38.45
CA LYS A 118 20.59 27.81 -38.15
C LYS A 118 21.50 27.61 -39.36
N ALA A 119 21.41 26.47 -40.05
CA ALA A 119 22.17 26.18 -41.26
C ALA A 119 21.78 27.12 -42.42
N ALA A 120 20.48 27.40 -42.60
CA ALA A 120 19.98 28.33 -43.61
C ALA A 120 20.47 29.76 -43.36
N ARG A 121 20.44 30.24 -42.11
CA ARG A 121 21.02 31.54 -41.73
C ARG A 121 22.52 31.61 -42.04
N ALA A 122 23.28 30.56 -41.71
CA ALA A 122 24.70 30.51 -42.03
C ALA A 122 24.97 30.52 -43.56
N ARG A 123 24.13 29.84 -44.35
CA ARG A 123 24.21 29.86 -45.82
C ARG A 123 23.88 31.24 -46.38
N ARG A 124 22.89 31.95 -45.81
CA ARG A 124 22.58 33.33 -46.20
C ARG A 124 23.77 34.26 -45.93
N ASP A 125 24.33 34.20 -44.73
CA ASP A 125 25.50 35.01 -44.34
C ASP A 125 26.72 34.71 -45.21
N TYR A 126 26.87 33.47 -45.71
CA TYR A 126 27.91 33.12 -46.67
C TYR A 126 27.65 33.71 -48.05
N ALA A 127 26.40 33.62 -48.55
CA ALA A 127 26.01 34.20 -49.83
C ALA A 127 26.16 35.73 -49.83
N ASP A 128 25.78 36.40 -48.75
CA ASP A 128 25.95 37.84 -48.58
C ASP A 128 27.44 38.23 -48.60
N ARG A 129 28.29 37.53 -47.83
CA ARG A 129 29.74 37.75 -47.85
C ARG A 129 30.38 37.43 -49.20
N ALA A 130 29.86 36.46 -49.94
CA ALA A 130 30.32 36.16 -51.29
C ALA A 130 29.93 37.26 -52.28
N ALA A 131 28.71 37.80 -52.18
CA ALA A 131 28.28 38.95 -52.98
C ALA A 131 29.15 40.18 -52.72
N ASP A 132 29.48 40.46 -51.46
CA ASP A 132 30.32 41.60 -51.07
C ASP A 132 31.75 41.47 -51.61
N ARG A 133 32.32 40.26 -51.60
CA ARG A 133 33.66 39.99 -52.16
C ARG A 133 33.72 40.16 -53.68
N GLU A 134 32.61 39.91 -54.38
CA GLU A 134 32.52 40.05 -55.83
C GLU A 134 32.16 41.49 -56.27
N MET A 135 31.96 42.42 -55.34
CA MET A 135 31.72 43.83 -55.67
C MET A 135 33.02 44.54 -56.03
N THR A 136 33.02 45.27 -57.15
CA THR A 136 34.13 46.15 -57.54
C THR A 136 33.69 47.60 -57.34
N GLY A 137 33.98 48.16 -56.16
CA GLY A 137 33.43 49.44 -55.73
C GLY A 137 31.90 49.36 -55.58
N GLN A 138 31.15 50.27 -56.21
CA GLN A 138 29.68 50.22 -56.24
C GLN A 138 29.10 49.36 -57.38
N ARG A 139 29.94 48.79 -58.26
CA ARG A 139 29.48 48.00 -59.42
C ARG A 139 29.40 46.52 -59.07
N CYS A 140 28.24 45.92 -59.33
CA CYS A 140 27.94 44.51 -59.11
C CYS A 140 27.87 43.80 -60.47
N GLY A 141 28.87 42.96 -60.75
CA GLY A 141 28.90 42.10 -61.94
C GLY A 141 27.88 40.95 -61.85
N GLN A 142 27.82 40.10 -62.88
CA GLN A 142 26.82 39.01 -62.95
C GLN A 142 26.92 38.05 -61.76
N ARG A 143 28.13 37.60 -61.39
CA ARG A 143 28.34 36.74 -60.21
C ARG A 143 27.84 37.35 -58.90
N CYS A 144 28.08 38.64 -58.69
CA CYS A 144 27.56 39.35 -57.52
C CYS A 144 26.01 39.37 -57.52
N LYS A 145 25.37 39.54 -58.68
CA LYS A 145 23.90 39.47 -58.80
C LYS A 145 23.38 38.06 -58.51
N ASP A 146 24.08 37.03 -58.98
CA ASP A 146 23.71 35.63 -58.74
C ASP A 146 23.78 35.29 -57.24
N TRP A 147 24.82 35.74 -56.52
CA TRP A 147 24.91 35.60 -55.07
C TRP A 147 23.80 36.35 -54.32
N LYS A 148 23.46 37.57 -54.76
CA LYS A 148 22.34 38.33 -54.18
C LYS A 148 20.99 37.65 -54.43
N GLN A 149 20.80 37.04 -55.60
CA GLN A 149 19.60 36.27 -55.88
C GLN A 149 19.52 35.03 -54.99
N ASN A 150 20.62 34.28 -54.86
CA ASN A 150 20.70 33.13 -53.95
C ASN A 150 20.39 33.52 -52.49
N SER A 151 20.88 34.67 -52.02
CA SER A 151 20.56 35.18 -50.67
C SER A 151 19.05 35.46 -50.49
N LYS A 152 18.37 36.01 -51.52
CA LYS A 152 16.92 36.18 -51.51
C LYS A 152 16.18 34.84 -51.48
N ASP A 153 16.62 33.88 -52.28
CA ASP A 153 16.02 32.55 -52.33
C ASP A 153 16.16 31.83 -50.98
N ILE A 154 17.34 31.92 -50.33
CA ILE A 154 17.57 31.40 -48.98
C ILE A 154 16.70 32.12 -47.93
N THR A 155 16.45 33.42 -48.10
CA THR A 155 15.57 34.19 -47.19
C THR A 155 14.14 33.65 -47.21
N VAL A 156 13.62 33.22 -48.36
CA VAL A 156 12.31 32.56 -48.45
C VAL A 156 12.30 31.26 -47.66
N VAL A 157 13.37 30.46 -47.73
CA VAL A 157 13.50 29.21 -46.95
C VAL A 157 13.54 29.50 -45.45
N ILE A 158 14.25 30.54 -45.00
CA ILE A 158 14.27 30.95 -43.58
C ILE A 158 12.86 31.32 -43.11
N LEU A 159 12.13 32.13 -43.87
CA LEU A 159 10.75 32.52 -43.52
C LEU A 159 9.82 31.31 -43.45
N GLN A 160 9.98 30.34 -44.35
CA GLN A 160 9.22 29.10 -44.31
C GLN A 160 9.55 28.28 -43.06
N LEU A 161 10.83 28.10 -42.71
CA LEU A 161 11.24 27.38 -41.50
C LEU A 161 10.75 28.06 -40.22
N GLU A 162 10.80 29.39 -40.16
CA GLU A 162 10.25 30.16 -39.03
C GLU A 162 8.74 29.97 -38.89
N ALA A 163 7.99 29.98 -40.01
CA ALA A 163 6.56 29.71 -40.01
C ALA A 163 6.23 28.27 -39.59
N GLU A 164 7.00 27.29 -40.04
CA GLU A 164 6.82 25.88 -39.68
C GLU A 164 7.12 25.63 -38.20
N ILE A 165 8.17 26.25 -37.64
CA ILE A 165 8.46 26.20 -36.20
C ILE A 165 7.34 26.87 -35.40
N ALA A 166 6.85 28.04 -35.84
CA ALA A 166 5.76 28.73 -35.18
C ALA A 166 4.46 27.91 -35.20
N ALA A 167 4.19 27.18 -36.29
CA ALA A 167 3.03 26.30 -36.41
C ALA A 167 3.11 25.06 -35.49
N LEU A 168 4.32 24.54 -35.22
CA LEU A 168 4.53 23.43 -34.29
C LEU A 168 4.35 23.85 -32.82
N GLY A 169 4.52 25.14 -32.52
CA GLY A 169 4.37 25.69 -31.18
C GLY A 169 5.57 25.40 -30.27
N PRO A 170 5.50 25.82 -28.98
CA PRO A 170 6.59 25.61 -28.04
C PRO A 170 6.80 24.12 -27.73
N GLN A 171 8.06 23.75 -27.45
CA GLN A 171 8.39 22.39 -27.02
C GLN A 171 7.56 22.00 -25.80
N LYS A 172 7.00 20.79 -25.86
CA LYS A 172 6.16 20.23 -24.80
C LYS A 172 6.99 19.28 -23.93
N PRO A 173 6.63 19.08 -22.66
CA PRO A 173 7.40 18.22 -21.77
C PRO A 173 7.32 16.73 -22.17
N VAL A 174 8.48 16.07 -22.37
CA VAL A 174 8.57 14.65 -22.82
C VAL A 174 8.03 13.68 -21.75
N ASN A 175 8.13 14.04 -20.47
CA ASN A 175 7.53 13.29 -19.36
C ASN A 175 6.57 14.18 -18.57
N ALA A 176 5.40 14.45 -19.16
CA ALA A 176 4.38 15.33 -18.60
C ALA A 176 3.96 14.94 -17.16
N LYS A 177 4.00 13.64 -16.83
CA LYS A 177 3.69 13.12 -15.50
C LYS A 177 4.75 13.50 -14.45
N ALA A 178 6.03 13.27 -14.75
CA ALA A 178 7.12 13.66 -13.85
C ALA A 178 7.22 15.18 -13.72
N GLU A 179 6.95 15.93 -14.79
CA GLU A 179 6.97 17.39 -14.77
C GLU A 179 5.85 17.98 -13.92
N ALA A 180 4.61 17.51 -14.08
CA ALA A 180 3.49 17.99 -13.28
C ALA A 180 3.67 17.66 -11.79
N MET A 181 4.21 16.47 -11.47
CA MET A 181 4.54 16.14 -10.09
C MET A 181 5.69 17.00 -9.55
N ALA A 182 6.68 17.32 -10.38
CA ALA A 182 7.77 18.21 -9.98
C ALA A 182 7.27 19.63 -9.66
N ASP A 183 6.25 20.12 -10.37
CA ASP A 183 5.61 21.40 -10.08
C ASP A 183 4.88 21.36 -8.73
N ILE A 184 4.20 20.26 -8.39
CA ILE A 184 3.57 20.06 -7.06
C ILE A 184 4.64 20.00 -5.96
N VAL A 185 5.72 19.24 -6.16
CA VAL A 185 6.81 19.09 -5.17
C VAL A 185 7.47 20.44 -4.88
N ARG A 186 7.57 21.32 -5.89
CA ARG A 186 8.14 22.67 -5.73
C ARG A 186 7.28 23.65 -4.93
N LEU A 187 6.02 23.32 -4.65
CA LEU A 187 5.21 24.09 -3.69
C LEU A 187 5.74 23.96 -2.26
N PHE A 188 6.58 22.95 -2.00
CA PHE A 188 7.25 22.74 -0.73
C PHE A 188 8.69 23.27 -0.78
N PRO A 189 9.26 23.70 0.37
CA PRO A 189 10.62 24.23 0.44
C PRO A 189 11.66 23.12 0.29
N VAL A 190 11.86 22.63 -0.94
CA VAL A 190 12.81 21.58 -1.28
C VAL A 190 14.02 22.21 -1.99
N PRO A 191 15.26 21.91 -1.57
CA PRO A 191 16.48 22.43 -2.20
C PRO A 191 16.83 21.64 -3.48
N ALA A 192 15.89 21.54 -4.41
CA ALA A 192 16.07 20.81 -5.68
C ALA A 192 15.49 21.59 -6.87
N SER A 193 16.19 21.55 -7.99
CA SER A 193 15.70 22.14 -9.24
C SER A 193 14.61 21.27 -9.88
N LYS A 194 13.68 21.86 -10.65
CA LYS A 194 12.66 21.10 -11.41
C LYS A 194 13.27 19.97 -12.24
N PRO A 195 14.33 20.18 -13.04
CA PRO A 195 14.91 19.08 -13.82
C PRO A 195 15.52 17.98 -12.94
N GLN A 196 16.07 18.31 -11.77
CA GLN A 196 16.55 17.31 -10.81
C GLN A 196 15.38 16.47 -10.27
N ILE A 197 14.27 17.09 -9.90
CA ILE A 197 13.09 16.38 -9.39
C ILE A 197 12.50 15.46 -10.48
N VAL A 198 12.40 15.95 -11.72
CA VAL A 198 11.94 15.15 -12.87
C VAL A 198 12.84 13.94 -13.11
N ALA A 199 14.16 14.13 -13.09
CA ALA A 199 15.13 13.04 -13.25
C ALA A 199 14.98 11.98 -12.14
N VAL A 200 14.86 12.43 -10.88
CA VAL A 200 14.64 11.52 -9.73
C VAL A 200 13.33 10.75 -9.89
N LEU A 201 12.21 11.43 -10.20
CA LEU A 201 10.91 10.77 -10.35
C LEU A 201 10.90 9.75 -11.50
N THR A 202 11.56 10.07 -12.62
CA THR A 202 11.65 9.18 -13.78
C THR A 202 12.39 7.89 -13.46
N LEU A 203 13.45 7.97 -12.65
CA LEU A 203 14.25 6.80 -12.24
C LEU A 203 13.61 6.03 -11.07
N LEU A 204 13.05 6.74 -10.10
CA LEU A 204 12.62 6.16 -8.83
C LEU A 204 11.25 5.48 -8.93
N VAL A 205 10.30 6.06 -9.67
CA VAL A 205 8.92 5.53 -9.70
C VAL A 205 8.81 4.10 -10.24
N PRO A 206 9.48 3.71 -11.33
CA PRO A 206 9.46 2.32 -11.81
C PRO A 206 9.97 1.36 -10.72
N PHE A 207 11.06 1.72 -10.05
CA PHE A 207 11.63 0.95 -8.96
C PHE A 207 10.69 0.85 -7.75
N LEU A 208 10.04 1.95 -7.36
CA LEU A 208 9.09 1.97 -6.24
C LEU A 208 7.89 1.04 -6.49
N THR A 209 7.43 0.91 -7.73
CA THR A 209 6.30 0.03 -8.05
C THR A 209 6.65 -1.43 -7.80
N THR A 210 7.82 -1.88 -8.25
CA THR A 210 8.33 -3.24 -7.97
C THR A 210 8.59 -3.44 -6.49
N LEU A 211 9.28 -2.48 -5.85
CA LEU A 211 9.59 -2.55 -4.42
C LEU A 211 8.33 -2.62 -3.55
N PHE A 212 7.27 -1.89 -3.93
CA PHE A 212 5.98 -1.93 -3.25
C PHE A 212 5.39 -3.34 -3.21
N PHE A 213 5.43 -4.08 -4.31
CA PHE A 213 4.91 -5.45 -4.35
C PHE A 213 5.80 -6.45 -3.61
N GLU A 214 7.12 -6.37 -3.78
CA GLU A 214 8.07 -7.26 -3.11
C GLU A 214 8.07 -7.07 -1.59
N VAL A 215 8.23 -5.83 -1.12
CA VAL A 215 8.15 -5.49 0.31
C VAL A 215 6.74 -5.77 0.83
N GLY A 216 5.71 -5.50 0.02
CA GLY A 216 4.32 -5.82 0.30
C GLY A 216 4.11 -7.29 0.64
N ALA A 217 4.64 -8.17 -0.20
CA ALA A 217 4.58 -9.61 0.00
C ALA A 217 5.36 -10.03 1.26
N ILE A 218 6.60 -9.56 1.43
CA ILE A 218 7.44 -9.91 2.59
C ILE A 218 6.77 -9.50 3.91
N VAL A 219 6.31 -8.26 4.02
CA VAL A 219 5.68 -7.74 5.24
C VAL A 219 4.37 -8.46 5.51
N SER A 220 3.54 -8.67 4.48
CA SER A 220 2.23 -9.30 4.64
C SER A 220 2.33 -10.78 5.02
N LEU A 221 3.16 -11.54 4.31
CA LEU A 221 3.38 -12.96 4.59
C LEU A 221 4.14 -13.16 5.90
N GLY A 222 5.11 -12.30 6.21
CA GLY A 222 5.83 -12.30 7.48
C GLY A 222 4.91 -12.02 8.67
N PHE A 223 3.94 -11.11 8.51
CA PHE A 223 2.92 -10.86 9.53
C PHE A 223 1.94 -12.04 9.67
N ALA A 224 1.52 -12.64 8.55
CA ALA A 224 0.54 -13.74 8.53
C ALA A 224 1.08 -15.06 9.10
N PHE A 225 2.32 -15.45 8.76
CA PHE A 225 2.89 -16.75 9.13
C PHE A 225 3.73 -16.74 10.41
N ARG A 226 3.65 -15.67 11.20
CA ARG A 226 4.33 -15.64 12.49
C ARG A 226 3.74 -16.73 13.39
N GLN A 227 4.55 -17.73 13.73
CA GLN A 227 4.25 -18.64 14.83
C GLN A 227 4.10 -17.80 16.10
N SER A 228 2.85 -17.59 16.54
CA SER A 228 2.62 -17.08 17.88
C SER A 228 3.29 -18.05 18.83
N LYS A 229 4.41 -17.64 19.43
CA LYS A 229 4.88 -18.28 20.65
C LYS A 229 3.73 -18.11 21.63
N ARG A 230 2.85 -19.12 21.73
CA ARG A 230 1.91 -19.22 22.83
C ARG A 230 2.75 -18.95 24.07
N PRO A 231 2.38 -17.99 24.94
CA PRO A 231 2.98 -17.97 26.25
C PRO A 231 2.64 -19.33 26.85
N VAL A 232 3.64 -20.21 26.90
CA VAL A 232 3.58 -21.35 27.79
C VAL A 232 3.48 -20.69 29.15
N LEU A 233 2.26 -20.64 29.69
CA LEU A 233 2.10 -20.48 31.12
C LEU A 233 2.89 -21.66 31.69
N VAL A 234 4.13 -21.39 32.08
CA VAL A 234 4.83 -22.24 33.04
C VAL A 234 3.95 -22.16 34.26
N ALA A 235 3.08 -23.16 34.42
CA ALA A 235 2.43 -23.42 35.68
C ALA A 235 3.56 -23.57 36.68
N ALA A 236 3.76 -22.55 37.52
CA ALA A 236 4.53 -22.69 38.74
C ALA A 236 3.86 -23.84 39.51
N ASN A 237 4.54 -24.98 39.50
CA ASN A 237 4.12 -26.18 40.18
C ASN A 237 4.44 -25.98 41.65
N ASP A 238 3.59 -25.26 42.38
CA ASP A 238 3.68 -25.11 43.83
C ASP A 238 3.09 -26.35 44.52
N GLN A 239 3.94 -27.37 44.67
CA GLN A 239 3.97 -28.29 45.81
C GLN A 239 5.48 -28.43 46.12
N LEU A 240 6.04 -28.09 47.28
CA LEU A 240 5.62 -28.30 48.67
C LEU A 240 6.64 -27.55 49.60
N PRO A 241 6.62 -27.78 50.93
CA PRO A 241 6.16 -26.91 52.00
C PRO A 241 7.19 -25.90 52.54
N SER A 242 6.67 -25.01 53.39
CA SER A 242 7.38 -24.09 54.28
C SER A 242 8.62 -24.69 54.97
N GLN A 243 9.68 -23.88 55.01
CA GLN A 243 10.84 -23.85 55.93
C GLN A 243 12.13 -23.73 55.11
N ILE A 244 12.54 -22.50 54.77
CA ILE A 244 13.86 -21.89 55.07
C ILE A 244 13.71 -20.38 54.75
N LYS A 245 13.56 -19.56 55.80
CA LYS A 245 14.00 -18.16 55.73
C LYS A 245 15.53 -18.21 55.66
N SER A 246 16.16 -17.49 54.73
CA SER A 246 17.04 -16.38 55.09
C SER A 246 17.96 -15.94 53.94
N PHE A 247 18.27 -14.64 54.00
CA PHE A 247 19.34 -13.90 53.32
C PHE A 247 19.18 -13.75 51.81
N ALA A 248 18.69 -12.58 51.38
CA ALA A 248 19.53 -11.44 50.94
C ALA A 248 19.92 -11.63 49.46
N SER A 249 19.84 -10.64 48.58
CA SER A 249 20.44 -9.33 48.74
C SER A 249 20.15 -8.50 47.49
N VAL A 250 19.65 -7.27 47.71
CA VAL A 250 20.09 -6.02 47.06
C VAL A 250 19.91 -5.88 45.53
N ALA A 251 19.01 -4.99 45.11
CA ALA A 251 19.38 -3.69 44.51
C ALA A 251 18.15 -2.92 43.99
N ASP A 252 17.81 -1.85 44.71
CA ASP A 252 17.50 -0.48 44.23
C ASP A 252 16.31 -0.26 43.28
N THR A 253 15.20 0.36 43.70
CA THR A 253 15.02 1.71 44.31
C THR A 253 15.52 2.85 43.41
N LEU A 254 14.60 3.41 42.63
CA LEU A 254 14.59 4.85 42.34
C LEU A 254 13.21 5.41 42.69
N GLN A 255 13.14 6.01 43.87
CA GLN A 255 12.18 7.05 44.21
C GLN A 255 12.53 8.33 43.45
N THR A 256 11.53 9.01 42.91
CA THR A 256 11.50 10.49 42.92
C THR A 256 10.08 10.96 43.17
N SER A 257 9.94 11.62 44.31
CA SER A 257 8.84 12.39 44.88
C SER A 257 8.51 13.67 44.09
N PHE A 258 7.27 14.17 44.15
CA PHE A 258 6.87 15.47 44.76
C PHE A 258 5.32 15.59 44.86
N PRO A 259 4.78 16.41 45.78
CA PRO A 259 3.41 16.35 46.31
C PRO A 259 2.49 17.45 45.74
N SER A 260 1.17 17.24 45.81
CA SER A 260 0.19 18.31 46.13
C SER A 260 -1.22 17.76 46.30
N SER A 261 -1.76 18.06 47.47
CA SER A 261 -3.17 18.03 47.84
C SER A 261 -4.01 18.97 46.97
N VAL A 262 -4.99 18.43 46.26
CA VAL A 262 -6.18 19.16 45.80
C VAL A 262 -7.39 18.26 45.99
N GLU A 263 -8.23 18.65 46.94
CA GLU A 263 -9.53 18.06 47.24
C GLU A 263 -10.53 18.60 46.20
N LEU A 264 -11.16 17.70 45.43
CA LEU A 264 -12.27 18.04 44.53
C LEU A 264 -13.36 16.96 44.62
N PRO A 265 -14.65 17.34 44.47
CA PRO A 265 -15.80 16.58 44.97
C PRO A 265 -16.09 15.32 44.16
N GLU A 266 -16.59 14.28 44.83
CA GLU A 266 -16.98 13.00 44.23
C GLU A 266 -18.03 13.17 43.11
N PRO A 267 -17.81 12.60 41.91
CA PRO A 267 -18.83 12.49 40.88
C PRO A 267 -19.79 11.31 41.19
N PRO A 268 -21.07 11.41 40.77
CA PRO A 268 -22.14 10.49 41.19
C PRO A 268 -21.92 9.05 40.72
N GLU A 269 -22.32 8.10 41.58
CA GLU A 269 -22.23 6.65 41.32
C GLU A 269 -22.89 6.24 39.98
N PRO A 270 -22.22 5.43 39.14
CA PRO A 270 -22.87 4.83 37.97
C PRO A 270 -23.88 3.76 38.41
N PRO A 271 -24.96 3.54 37.63
CA PRO A 271 -26.06 2.67 38.03
C PRO A 271 -25.60 1.22 38.25
N LYS A 272 -26.02 0.64 39.38
CA LYS A 272 -25.75 -0.74 39.79
C LYS A 272 -26.22 -1.75 38.73
N GLY A 273 -25.33 -2.12 37.82
CA GLY A 273 -25.49 -3.27 36.95
C GLY A 273 -25.59 -4.55 37.78
N LYS A 274 -26.64 -5.35 37.54
CA LYS A 274 -26.88 -6.63 38.21
C LYS A 274 -25.61 -7.49 38.18
N ARG A 275 -25.03 -7.76 39.36
CA ARG A 275 -23.93 -8.70 39.57
C ARG A 275 -24.29 -10.04 38.91
N ARG A 276 -23.55 -10.44 37.87
CA ARG A 276 -23.57 -11.82 37.39
C ARG A 276 -23.09 -12.72 38.53
N LYS A 277 -23.85 -13.79 38.81
CA LYS A 277 -23.45 -14.81 39.79
C LYS A 277 -22.05 -15.33 39.42
N PRO A 278 -21.10 -15.42 40.36
CA PRO A 278 -19.81 -16.04 40.08
C PRO A 278 -20.04 -17.51 39.69
N PHE A 279 -19.30 -17.97 38.67
CA PHE A 279 -19.28 -19.38 38.29
C PHE A 279 -18.81 -20.21 39.49
N PRO A 280 -19.44 -21.38 39.76
CA PRO A 280 -18.95 -22.28 40.78
C PRO A 280 -17.53 -22.73 40.40
N LYS A 281 -16.55 -22.44 41.26
CA LYS A 281 -15.20 -23.02 41.22
C LYS A 281 -15.29 -24.46 41.71
N GLU A 282 -15.93 -25.31 40.92
CA GLU A 282 -15.76 -26.74 41.07
C GLU A 282 -14.52 -27.09 40.24
N VAL A 283 -13.42 -27.40 40.93
CA VAL A 283 -12.21 -27.91 40.31
C VAL A 283 -12.57 -29.30 39.77
N ILE A 284 -12.95 -29.35 38.50
CA ILE A 284 -13.30 -30.61 37.84
C ILE A 284 -12.01 -31.42 37.73
N ASP A 285 -11.90 -32.47 38.54
CA ASP A 285 -10.88 -33.49 38.37
C ASP A 285 -11.08 -34.14 37.00
N PHE A 286 -10.19 -33.84 36.04
CA PHE A 286 -10.27 -34.30 34.66
C PHE A 286 -10.29 -35.83 34.54
N ARG A 287 -9.86 -36.57 35.57
CA ARG A 287 -9.96 -38.04 35.63
C ARG A 287 -11.38 -38.55 35.89
N ASN A 288 -12.23 -37.73 36.51
CA ASN A 288 -13.61 -38.03 36.87
C ASN A 288 -14.65 -37.32 35.98
N HIS A 289 -14.20 -36.76 34.85
CA HIS A 289 -15.07 -36.03 33.93
C HIS A 289 -16.19 -36.94 33.38
N PRO A 290 -17.46 -36.47 33.32
CA PRO A 290 -18.59 -37.28 32.86
C PRO A 290 -18.38 -37.94 31.48
N VAL A 291 -17.75 -37.22 30.55
CA VAL A 291 -17.39 -37.73 29.21
C VAL A 291 -16.38 -38.87 29.29
N VAL A 292 -15.35 -38.75 30.13
CA VAL A 292 -14.32 -39.79 30.30
C VAL A 292 -14.92 -41.04 30.96
N LYS A 293 -15.80 -40.86 31.94
CA LYS A 293 -16.52 -41.95 32.61
C LYS A 293 -17.46 -42.68 31.65
N ALA A 294 -18.22 -41.93 30.84
CA ALA A 294 -19.10 -42.49 29.83
C ALA A 294 -18.33 -43.29 28.76
N LEU A 295 -17.19 -42.76 28.29
CA LEU A 295 -16.35 -43.45 27.33
C LEU A 295 -15.68 -44.69 27.93
N ARG A 296 -15.16 -44.64 29.17
CA ARG A 296 -14.63 -45.85 29.86
C ARG A 296 -15.70 -46.93 30.04
N GLY A 297 -16.92 -46.54 30.42
CA GLY A 297 -18.05 -47.46 30.56
C GLY A 297 -18.48 -48.10 29.25
N ASN A 298 -18.26 -47.42 28.11
CA ASN A 298 -18.63 -47.88 26.77
C ASN A 298 -17.47 -48.53 25.98
N GLY A 299 -16.43 -49.03 26.66
CA GLY A 299 -15.31 -49.69 25.99
C GLY A 299 -14.29 -48.75 25.32
N GLY A 300 -14.27 -47.48 25.71
CA GLY A 300 -13.24 -46.50 25.36
C GLY A 300 -13.51 -45.66 24.12
N SER A 301 -14.58 -45.91 23.35
CA SER A 301 -14.91 -45.09 22.19
C SER A 301 -16.39 -45.04 21.81
N VAL A 302 -16.77 -44.04 21.03
CA VAL A 302 -18.09 -43.85 20.40
C VAL A 302 -17.94 -43.41 18.95
N THR A 303 -18.94 -43.67 18.11
CA THR A 303 -18.89 -43.45 16.65
C THR A 303 -19.62 -42.20 16.17
N SER A 304 -20.25 -41.45 17.09
CA SER A 304 -20.91 -40.17 16.79
C SER A 304 -21.14 -39.30 18.02
N HIS A 305 -21.37 -38.00 17.78
CA HIS A 305 -21.79 -37.04 18.82
C HIS A 305 -23.15 -37.40 19.42
N ARG A 306 -24.08 -37.90 18.60
CA ARG A 306 -25.37 -38.42 19.05
C ARG A 306 -25.21 -39.57 20.04
N GLN A 307 -24.34 -40.54 19.75
CA GLN A 307 -24.09 -41.67 20.66
C GLN A 307 -23.43 -41.20 21.98
N LEU A 308 -22.56 -40.19 21.91
CA LEU A 308 -21.99 -39.58 23.12
C LEU A 308 -23.07 -38.89 23.97
N ALA A 309 -24.02 -38.21 23.32
CA ALA A 309 -25.14 -37.54 23.97
C ALA A 309 -26.10 -38.54 24.64
N GLU A 310 -26.40 -39.65 23.97
CA GLU A 310 -27.19 -40.76 24.51
C GLU A 310 -26.52 -41.39 25.75
N LEU A 311 -25.21 -41.61 25.73
CA LEU A 311 -24.47 -42.13 26.90
C LEU A 311 -24.46 -41.17 28.09
N LEU A 312 -24.54 -39.87 27.83
CA LEU A 312 -24.52 -38.83 28.85
C LEU A 312 -25.93 -38.41 29.31
N GLY A 313 -26.98 -38.87 28.62
CA GLY A 313 -28.36 -38.47 28.88
C GLY A 313 -28.63 -36.97 28.68
N ILE A 314 -27.92 -36.32 27.75
CA ILE A 314 -28.00 -34.87 27.48
C ILE A 314 -28.22 -34.60 25.99
N ASP A 315 -28.48 -33.34 25.63
CA ASP A 315 -28.58 -32.93 24.23
C ASP A 315 -27.21 -32.96 23.50
N GLU A 316 -27.26 -33.16 22.18
CA GLU A 316 -26.07 -33.27 21.32
C GLU A 316 -25.18 -32.02 21.36
N GLY A 317 -25.78 -30.83 21.52
CA GLY A 317 -25.06 -29.56 21.65
C GLY A 317 -24.32 -29.43 22.99
N ALA A 318 -24.91 -29.90 24.09
CA ALA A 318 -24.24 -29.97 25.39
C ALA A 318 -23.16 -31.06 25.43
N ALA A 319 -23.39 -32.22 24.80
CA ALA A 319 -22.38 -33.27 24.66
C ALA A 319 -21.15 -32.79 23.89
N THR A 320 -21.36 -32.02 22.82
CA THR A 320 -20.27 -31.43 22.03
C THR A 320 -19.47 -30.42 22.85
N ARG A 321 -20.13 -29.55 23.63
CA ARG A 321 -19.45 -28.58 24.51
C ARG A 321 -18.65 -29.28 25.61
N ARG A 322 -19.23 -30.27 26.29
CA ARG A 322 -18.52 -31.06 27.32
C ARG A 322 -17.38 -31.91 26.75
N ARG A 323 -17.47 -32.33 25.49
CA ARG A 323 -16.35 -33.01 24.80
C ARG A 323 -15.18 -32.05 24.56
N GLN A 324 -15.45 -30.79 24.22
CA GLN A 324 -14.38 -29.77 24.04
C GLN A 324 -13.62 -29.51 25.35
N GLU A 325 -14.28 -29.64 26.51
CA GLU A 325 -13.65 -29.47 27.83
C GLU A 325 -12.57 -30.53 28.14
N VAL A 326 -12.63 -31.70 27.47
CA VAL A 326 -11.67 -32.80 27.64
C VAL A 326 -11.01 -33.21 26.32
N GLU A 327 -10.91 -32.29 25.36
CA GLU A 327 -10.33 -32.57 24.04
C GLU A 327 -8.88 -33.10 24.13
N ASP A 328 -8.11 -32.65 25.11
CA ASP A 328 -6.72 -33.08 25.30
C ASP A 328 -6.56 -34.57 25.68
N LEU A 329 -7.62 -35.19 26.21
CA LEU A 329 -7.67 -36.60 26.62
C LEU A 329 -8.34 -37.50 25.58
N LEU A 330 -8.81 -36.92 24.46
CA LEU A 330 -9.58 -37.62 23.44
C LEU A 330 -8.84 -37.65 22.11
N GLU A 331 -8.86 -38.80 21.46
CA GLU A 331 -8.47 -38.94 20.07
C GLU A 331 -9.74 -38.93 19.20
N VAL A 332 -9.83 -37.95 18.31
CA VAL A 332 -10.93 -37.86 17.35
C VAL A 332 -10.43 -38.16 15.95
N THR A 333 -10.84 -39.31 15.42
CA THR A 333 -10.47 -39.78 14.10
C THR A 333 -11.70 -39.89 13.22
N ARG A 334 -11.58 -39.48 11.96
CA ARG A 334 -12.66 -39.59 10.97
C ARG A 334 -12.48 -40.89 10.19
N HIS A 335 -13.37 -41.86 10.41
CA HIS A 335 -13.43 -43.10 9.65
C HIS A 335 -14.57 -43.01 8.63
N GLY A 336 -14.22 -42.61 7.40
CA GLY A 336 -15.20 -42.42 6.32
C GLY A 336 -16.20 -41.29 6.61
N LYS A 337 -17.49 -41.63 6.69
CA LYS A 337 -18.57 -40.68 7.02
C LYS A 337 -18.84 -40.55 8.53
N GLN A 338 -18.16 -41.33 9.38
CA GLN A 338 -18.38 -41.36 10.83
C GLN A 338 -17.19 -40.78 11.59
N LEU A 339 -17.49 -40.17 12.74
CA LEU A 339 -16.52 -39.51 13.61
C LEU A 339 -16.33 -40.38 14.85
N ARG A 340 -15.15 -40.97 15.00
CA ARG A 340 -14.80 -41.79 16.15
C ARG A 340 -14.18 -40.91 17.22
N ILE A 341 -14.75 -40.96 18.42
CA ILE A 341 -14.22 -40.29 19.61
C ILE A 341 -13.74 -41.39 20.55
N ALA A 342 -12.45 -41.47 20.78
CA ALA A 342 -11.84 -42.45 21.66
C ALA A 342 -11.05 -41.76 22.78
N LEU A 343 -10.84 -42.46 23.90
CA LEU A 343 -9.87 -42.04 24.90
C LEU A 343 -8.46 -42.24 24.33
N ARG A 344 -7.59 -41.24 24.48
CA ARG A 344 -6.18 -41.36 24.13
C ARG A 344 -5.54 -42.38 25.09
N ALA A 345 -4.86 -43.38 24.52
CA ALA A 345 -4.23 -44.48 25.27
C ALA A 345 -3.09 -44.00 26.18
#